data_AF-A0A4P9XV28-F1
#
_entry.id   AF-A0A4P9XV28-F1
#
_cell.length_a   1.000
_cell.length_b   1.000
_cell.length_c   1.000
_cell.angle_alpha   90.00
_cell.angle_beta   90.00
_cell.angle_gamma   90.00
#
_symmetry.space_group_name_H-M   'P 1'
#
loop_
_entity.id
_entity.type
_entity.pdbx_description
1 polymer ?
#
loop_
_entity_poly.entity_id
_entity_poly.type
_entity_poly.pdbx_seq_one_letter_code
_entity_poly.pdbx_strand_id
1 'polypeptide(L)'
;GARIGIIDSGIDYKHPQLGGCFGAGCFISHGYDFVGDAYTGSNNARPDSDPMDECNGHGTHVAGTAIEARTGVGIRSLGAYRVLGCTGNTELPILAQAM
;
A
#
# COMPACT_ATOMS: atom_id res chain seq x y z
N GLY A 1 -8.73 -6.29 17.04
CA GLY A 1 -7.63 -5.40 16.65
C GLY A 1 -8.02 -4.55 15.46
N ALA A 2 -7.45 -3.36 15.35
CA ALA A 2 -7.74 -2.40 14.28
C ALA A 2 -7.24 -2.90 12.92
N ARG A 3 -7.94 -2.53 11.84
CA ARG A 3 -7.47 -2.67 10.47
C ARG A 3 -7.15 -1.28 9.95
N ILE A 4 -6.01 -1.10 9.30
CA ILE A 4 -5.57 0.20 8.79
C ILE A 4 -5.32 0.06 7.28
N GLY A 5 -5.88 0.97 6.48
CA GLY A 5 -5.55 1.08 5.06
C GLY A 5 -4.46 2.12 4.85
N ILE A 6 -3.42 1.78 4.10
CA ILE A 6 -2.37 2.70 3.66
C ILE A 6 -2.62 3.01 2.18
N ILE A 7 -2.86 4.28 1.88
CA ILE A 7 -3.06 4.80 0.51
C ILE A 7 -1.77 5.52 0.11
N ASP A 8 -0.92 4.89 -0.70
CA ASP A 8 0.44 5.36 -0.99
C ASP A 8 1.01 4.74 -2.30
N SER A 9 2.34 4.56 -2.41
CA SER A 9 3.05 3.92 -3.53
C SER A 9 2.96 2.39 -3.56
N GLY A 10 2.17 1.80 -2.67
CA GLY A 10 2.14 0.35 -2.44
C GLY A 10 2.85 -0.02 -1.15
N ILE A 11 2.96 -1.32 -0.88
CA ILE A 11 3.72 -1.85 0.26
C ILE A 11 4.53 -3.05 -0.22
N ASP A 12 5.83 -3.09 0.10
CA ASP A 12 6.62 -4.33 0.05
C ASP A 12 6.16 -5.27 1.15
N TYR A 13 5.11 -6.02 0.85
CA TYR A 13 4.52 -7.02 1.73
C TYR A 13 5.42 -8.24 1.92
N LYS A 14 6.51 -8.39 1.15
CA LYS A 14 7.52 -9.43 1.36
C LYS A 14 8.54 -9.02 2.43
N HIS A 15 8.54 -7.76 2.88
CA HIS A 15 9.40 -7.31 3.96
C HIS A 15 9.15 -8.13 5.24
N PRO A 16 10.18 -8.73 5.87
CA PRO A 16 10.00 -9.65 7.00
C PRO A 16 9.26 -9.03 8.20
N GLN A 17 9.47 -7.73 8.46
CA GLN A 17 8.79 -7.01 9.54
C GLN A 17 7.31 -6.72 9.23
N LEU A 18 6.87 -6.87 7.98
CA LEU A 18 5.49 -6.70 7.54
C LEU A 18 4.77 -8.05 7.30
N GLY A 19 5.38 -9.16 7.71
CA GLY A 19 4.78 -10.49 7.68
C GLY A 19 5.18 -11.36 6.48
N GLY A 20 5.85 -10.79 5.47
CA GLY A 20 6.47 -11.56 4.38
C GLY A 20 5.52 -12.18 3.35
N CYS A 21 4.24 -11.80 3.34
CA CYS A 21 3.26 -12.29 2.38
C CYS A 21 2.08 -11.32 2.18
N PHE A 22 1.30 -11.53 1.12
CA PHE A 22 0.10 -10.77 0.79
C PHE A 22 -1.15 -11.65 0.70
N GLY A 23 -2.27 -11.15 1.21
CA GLY A 23 -3.59 -11.76 1.06
C GLY A 23 -4.07 -12.53 2.29
N ALA A 24 -4.93 -13.53 2.07
CA ALA A 24 -5.59 -14.24 3.17
C ALA A 24 -4.57 -14.91 4.11
N GLY A 25 -4.63 -14.57 5.40
CA GLY A 25 -3.72 -15.09 6.42
C GLY A 25 -2.43 -14.28 6.63
N CYS A 26 -2.17 -13.29 5.78
CA CYS A 26 -1.02 -12.39 5.90
C CYS A 26 -1.32 -11.16 6.75
N PHE A 27 -0.28 -10.50 7.23
CA PHE A 27 -0.44 -9.24 7.97
C PHE A 27 -0.90 -8.10 7.04
N ILE A 28 -0.29 -8.00 5.85
CA ILE A 28 -0.85 -7.25 4.71
C ILE A 28 -1.89 -8.15 4.03
N SER A 29 -3.16 -7.99 4.37
CA SER A 29 -4.20 -8.97 4.03
C SER A 29 -5.17 -8.53 2.94
N HIS A 30 -5.18 -7.24 2.64
CA HIS A 30 -6.10 -6.62 1.69
C HIS A 30 -5.32 -5.58 0.89
N GLY A 31 -5.82 -5.23 -0.28
CA GLY A 31 -5.20 -4.20 -1.07
C GLY A 31 -5.55 -4.28 -2.54
N TYR A 32 -5.19 -3.24 -3.25
CA TYR A 32 -5.43 -3.11 -4.69
C TYR A 32 -4.49 -2.05 -5.26
N ASP A 33 -4.04 -2.26 -6.49
CA ASP A 33 -3.31 -1.25 -7.25
C ASP A 33 -4.27 -0.53 -8.19
N PHE A 34 -4.52 0.75 -7.92
CA PHE A 34 -5.40 1.58 -8.73
C PHE A 34 -4.70 2.20 -9.94
N VAL A 35 -3.38 2.09 -10.03
CA VAL A 35 -2.57 2.82 -11.01
C VAL A 35 -1.73 1.92 -11.90
N GLY A 36 -1.30 0.78 -11.38
CA GLY A 36 -0.43 -0.17 -12.04
C GLY A 36 1.05 0.19 -11.95
N ASP A 37 1.86 -0.83 -12.19
CA ASP A 37 3.32 -0.85 -12.13
C ASP A 37 4.03 0.30 -12.87
N ALA A 38 3.55 0.60 -14.08
CA ALA A 38 4.16 1.58 -14.97
C ALA A 38 3.61 3.01 -14.79
N TYR A 39 2.85 3.30 -13.72
CA TYR A 39 2.23 4.60 -13.56
C TYR A 39 3.23 5.71 -13.20
N THR A 40 3.11 6.84 -13.88
CA THR A 40 3.99 8.01 -13.74
C THR A 40 3.27 9.24 -13.18
N GLY A 41 1.95 9.16 -12.96
CA GLY A 41 1.11 10.31 -12.63
C GLY A 41 0.65 11.13 -13.85
N SER A 42 0.99 10.70 -15.07
CA SER A 42 0.60 11.40 -16.31
C SER A 42 0.21 10.47 -17.45
N ASN A 43 0.50 9.16 -17.33
CA ASN A 43 -0.01 8.14 -18.23
C ASN A 43 -1.33 7.57 -17.72
N ASN A 44 -2.03 6.83 -18.59
CA ASN A 44 -3.24 6.14 -18.18
C ASN A 44 -2.93 5.07 -17.14
N ALA A 45 -3.71 5.06 -16.06
CA ALA A 45 -3.69 4.01 -15.05
C ALA A 45 -4.00 2.64 -15.66
N ARG A 46 -3.33 1.60 -15.13
CA ARG A 46 -3.52 0.19 -15.47
C ARG A 46 -3.73 -0.60 -14.17
N PRO A 47 -4.93 -0.50 -13.56
CA PRO A 47 -5.17 -1.08 -12.25
C PRO A 47 -5.07 -2.61 -12.26
N ASP A 48 -4.60 -3.18 -11.15
CA ASP A 48 -4.52 -4.62 -10.94
C ASP A 48 -4.58 -4.97 -9.43
N SER A 49 -4.48 -6.26 -9.13
CA SER A 49 -4.67 -6.78 -7.77
C SER A 49 -3.40 -6.82 -6.92
N ASP A 50 -2.24 -6.40 -7.43
CA ASP A 50 -0.95 -6.48 -6.75
C ASP A 50 -0.47 -5.10 -6.28
N PRO A 51 -0.74 -4.71 -5.01
CA PRO A 51 -0.35 -3.40 -4.48
C PRO A 51 1.11 -3.35 -4.00
N MET A 52 2.00 -4.11 -4.66
CA MET A 52 3.43 -4.13 -4.35
C MET A 52 4.02 -2.73 -4.51
N ASP A 53 4.88 -2.32 -3.57
CA ASP A 53 5.71 -1.14 -3.80
C ASP A 53 6.83 -1.52 -4.79
N GLU A 54 6.63 -1.14 -6.05
CA GLU A 54 7.62 -1.37 -7.12
C GLU A 54 8.58 -0.19 -7.31
N CYS A 55 8.55 0.76 -6.39
CA CYS A 55 9.19 2.06 -6.54
C CYS A 55 10.37 2.18 -5.57
N ASN A 56 10.27 3.12 -4.63
CA ASN A 56 11.33 3.52 -3.71
C ASN A 56 11.00 3.14 -2.26
N GLY A 57 9.89 2.43 -2.01
CA GLY A 57 9.52 1.97 -0.67
C GLY A 57 8.89 3.04 0.21
N HIS A 58 8.36 4.13 -0.35
CA HIS A 58 7.73 5.19 0.44
C HIS A 58 6.53 4.65 1.24
N GLY A 59 5.61 3.94 0.58
CA GLY A 59 4.47 3.32 1.25
C GLY A 59 4.89 2.19 2.21
N THR A 60 5.94 1.44 1.90
CA THR A 60 6.56 0.49 2.84
C THR A 60 7.07 1.18 4.11
N HIS A 61 7.72 2.34 3.99
CA HIS A 61 8.21 3.13 5.11
C HIS A 61 7.06 3.71 5.95
N VAL A 62 5.99 4.19 5.29
CA VAL A 62 4.75 4.62 5.97
C VAL A 62 4.11 3.45 6.72
N ALA A 63 4.03 2.26 6.12
CA ALA A 63 3.52 1.06 6.76
C ALA A 63 4.36 0.65 7.97
N GLY A 64 5.69 0.72 7.87
CA GLY A 64 6.61 0.50 8.98
C GLY A 64 6.37 1.48 10.14
N THR A 65 6.19 2.76 9.82
CA THR A 65 5.85 3.79 10.81
C THR A 65 4.52 3.49 11.49
N ALA A 66 3.50 3.05 10.74
CA ALA A 66 2.18 2.73 11.29
C ALA A 66 2.23 1.58 12.32
N ILE A 67 3.13 0.60 12.12
CA ILE A 67 3.28 -0.52 13.06
C ILE A 67 4.25 -0.23 14.21
N GLU A 68 5.24 0.64 14.01
CA GLU A 68 6.12 1.16 15.07
C GLU A 68 5.36 2.10 16.01
N ALA A 69 4.44 2.91 15.47
CA ALA A 69 3.85 4.05 16.17
C ALA A 69 2.84 3.73 17.28
N ARG A 70 2.67 2.48 17.76
CA ARG A 70 2.25 2.17 19.16
C ARG A 70 2.03 0.69 19.47
N THR A 71 2.70 0.27 20.55
CA THR A 71 2.17 -0.64 21.56
C THR A 71 0.79 -0.15 22.05
N GLY A 72 -0.26 -0.99 21.93
CA GLY A 72 -1.57 -0.75 22.55
C GLY A 72 -2.78 -0.59 21.61
N VAL A 73 -2.59 -0.27 20.32
CA VAL A 73 -3.72 -0.19 19.35
C VAL A 73 -4.20 -1.58 18.91
N GLY A 74 -3.36 -2.60 19.07
CA GLY A 74 -3.67 -3.97 18.66
C GLY A 74 -3.99 -4.04 17.18
N ILE A 75 -3.07 -3.58 16.32
CA ILE A 75 -3.23 -3.66 14.86
C ILE A 75 -3.33 -5.13 14.48
N ARG A 76 -4.44 -5.48 13.83
CA ARG A 76 -4.72 -6.84 13.37
C ARG A 76 -4.17 -7.07 11.97
N SER A 77 -4.26 -6.06 11.10
CA SER A 77 -3.81 -6.16 9.72
C SER A 77 -3.69 -4.78 9.07
N LEU A 78 -2.84 -4.68 8.06
CA LEU A 78 -2.83 -3.55 7.14
C LEU A 78 -3.46 -3.92 5.79
N GLY A 79 -3.95 -2.92 5.08
CA GLY A 79 -4.30 -2.98 3.67
C GLY A 79 -3.39 -2.06 2.86
N ALA A 80 -2.95 -2.51 1.69
CA ALA A 80 -2.09 -1.75 0.78
C ALA A 80 -2.90 -1.25 -0.41
N TYR A 81 -3.08 0.06 -0.55
CA TYR A 81 -3.80 0.67 -1.66
C TYR A 81 -2.83 1.56 -2.44
N ARG A 82 -2.36 1.05 -3.58
CA ARG A 82 -1.40 1.77 -4.41
C ARG A 82 -2.14 2.75 -5.31
N VAL A 83 -1.82 4.02 -5.16
CA VAL A 83 -2.37 5.12 -5.96
C VAL A 83 -1.29 6.05 -6.51
N LEU A 84 -0.04 5.92 -6.05
CA LEU A 84 1.07 6.78 -6.46
C LEU A 84 1.98 6.05 -7.44
N GLY A 85 2.49 6.79 -8.44
CA GLY A 85 3.66 6.38 -9.22
C GLY A 85 4.96 6.60 -8.44
N CYS A 86 6.10 6.18 -9.01
CA CYS A 86 7.39 6.22 -8.30
C CYS A 86 7.93 7.64 -7.99
N THR A 87 7.33 8.66 -8.57
CA THR A 87 7.65 10.08 -8.30
C THR A 87 6.67 10.73 -7.32
N GLY A 88 5.72 9.98 -6.76
CA GLY A 88 4.74 10.47 -5.78
C GLY A 88 3.52 11.18 -6.38
N ASN A 89 3.31 11.08 -7.69
CA ASN A 89 2.19 11.72 -8.38
C ASN A 89 0.97 10.79 -8.50
N THR A 90 -0.22 11.39 -8.44
CA THR A 90 -1.53 10.74 -8.67
C THR A 90 -2.60 11.74 -9.11
N GLU A 91 -3.71 11.24 -9.65
CA GLU A 91 -4.88 12.05 -9.97
C GLU A 91 -5.94 11.95 -8.87
N LEU A 92 -6.66 13.05 -8.64
CA LEU A 92 -7.70 13.12 -7.61
C LEU A 92 -8.78 12.02 -7.73
N PRO A 93 -9.30 11.67 -8.93
CA PRO A 93 -10.29 10.60 -9.05
C PRO A 93 -9.77 9.24 -8.60
N ILE A 94 -8.48 8.94 -8.84
CA ILE A 94 -7.83 7.70 -8.42
C ILE A 94 -7.71 7.67 -6.89
N LEU A 95 -7.25 8.77 -6.29
CA LEU A 95 -7.16 8.90 -4.84
C LEU A 95 -8.53 8.74 -4.17
N ALA A 96 -9.58 9.33 -4.75
CA ALA A 96 -10.95 9.20 -4.26
C ALA A 96 -11.50 7.77 -4.33
N GLN A 97 -11.05 6.97 -5.31
CA GLN A 97 -11.46 5.58 -5.47
C GLN A 97 -10.90 4.64 -4.39
N ALA A 98 -9.79 5.04 -3.74
CA ALA A 98 -9.10 4.23 -2.73
C ALA A 98 -9.60 4.45 -1.28
N MET A 99 -10.48 5.44 -1.04
CA MET A 99 -11.07 5.76 0.27
C MET A 99 -12.40 5.03 0.51
#